data_AF-A0A2J0MNY2-F1
#
_entry.id   AF-A0A2J0MNY2-F1
#
_cell.length_a   1.000
_cell.length_b   1.000
_cell.length_c   1.000
_cell.angle_alpha   90.00
_cell.angle_beta   90.00
_cell.angle_gamma   90.00
#
_symmetry.space_group_name_H-M   'P 1'
#
loop_
_entity.id
_entity.type
_entity.pdbx_description
1 polymer ?
#
loop_
_entity_poly.entity_id
_entity_poly.type
_entity_poly.pdbx_seq_one_letter_code
_entity_poly.pdbx_strand_id
1 'polypeptide(L)' 'PEILRHGKTGFIAENKNEFADYMKQIKEISRRTCREEAEQRFNISSMAKNYEKVFASLIAKIIR' A
#
# COMPACT_ATOMS: atom_id res chain seq x y z
N PRO A 1 -6.20 -3.86 3.22
CA PRO A 1 -4.78 -3.49 3.39
C PRO A 1 -4.50 -2.11 2.75
N GLU A 2 -4.63 -1.06 3.56
CA GLU A 2 -4.51 0.34 3.09
C GLU A 2 -3.05 0.71 2.82
N ILE A 3 -2.15 0.49 3.78
CA ILE A 3 -0.71 0.77 3.65
C ILE A 3 0.07 -0.55 3.54
N LEU A 4 0.08 -1.33 4.63
CA LEU A 4 0.82 -2.59 4.71
C LEU A 4 0.07 -3.73 4.00
N ARG A 5 0.85 -4.60 3.37
CA ARG A 5 0.41 -5.92 2.91
C ARG A 5 1.01 -6.96 3.87
N HIS A 6 0.15 -7.56 4.68
CA HIS A 6 0.53 -8.57 5.67
C HIS A 6 1.39 -9.68 5.02
N GLY A 7 2.52 -10.02 5.65
CA GLY A 7 3.47 -11.02 5.17
C GLY A 7 4.31 -10.62 3.95
N LYS A 8 4.06 -9.44 3.35
CA LYS A 8 4.79 -8.97 2.15
C LYS A 8 5.61 -7.71 2.41
N THR A 9 4.96 -6.67 2.93
CA THR A 9 5.61 -5.38 3.24
C THR A 9 5.67 -5.08 4.73
N GLY A 10 5.19 -6.00 5.55
CA GLY A 10 5.16 -5.94 7.00
C GLY A 10 4.15 -6.94 7.54
N PHE A 11 3.99 -6.97 8.86
CA PHE A 11 2.97 -7.76 9.53
C PHE A 11 1.96 -6.84 10.20
N ILE A 12 0.70 -7.26 10.22
CA ILE A 12 -0.39 -6.60 10.92
C ILE A 12 -0.77 -7.54 12.05
N ALA A 13 -0.64 -7.09 13.29
CA ALA A 13 -0.95 -7.84 14.49
C ALA A 13 -2.21 -7.28 15.15
N GLU A 14 -3.09 -8.16 15.61
CA GLU A 14 -4.30 -7.80 16.35
C GLU A 14 -4.03 -7.70 17.86
N ASN A 15 -2.91 -8.27 18.32
CA ASN A 15 -2.55 -8.29 19.74
C ASN A 15 -1.02 -8.35 19.98
N LYS A 16 -0.63 -8.20 21.25
CA LYS A 16 0.78 -8.17 21.67
C LYS A 16 1.52 -9.49 21.43
N ASN A 17 0.83 -10.62 21.55
CA ASN A 17 1.46 -11.94 21.36
C ASN A 17 1.80 -12.13 19.89
N GLU A 18 0.87 -11.84 18.98
CA GLU A 18 1.11 -11.84 17.54
C GLU A 18 2.25 -10.89 17.15
N PHE A 19 2.28 -9.68 17.73
CA PHE A 19 3.37 -8.75 17.47
C PHE A 19 4.74 -9.35 17.86
N ALA A 20 4.84 -9.97 19.03
CA ALA A 20 6.06 -10.62 19.49
C ALA A 20 6.48 -11.79 18.58
N ASP A 21 5.53 -12.53 18.01
CA ASP A 21 5.81 -13.61 17.07
C ASP A 21 6.25 -13.09 15.69
N TYR A 22 5.63 -12.03 15.18
CA TYR A 22 6.05 -11.40 13.92
C TYR A 22 7.40 -10.70 14.02
N MET A 23 7.77 -10.16 15.19
CA MET A 23 9.11 -9.62 15.41
C MET A 23 10.21 -10.65 15.12
N LYS A 24 9.97 -11.93 15.44
CA LYS A 24 10.92 -13.02 15.17
C LYS A 24 11.05 -13.30 13.68
N GLN A 25 9.99 -13.05 12.90
CA GLN A 25 9.88 -13.30 11.47
C GLN A 25 10.30 -12.09 10.61
N ILE A 26 10.72 -10.97 11.20
CA ILE A 26 10.99 -9.72 10.47
C ILE A 26 12.01 -9.87 9.33
N LYS A 27 12.92 -10.85 9.43
CA LYS A 27 13.93 -11.16 8.39
C LYS A 27 13.32 -11.69 7.09
N GLU A 28 12.08 -12.17 7.13
CA GLU A 28 11.34 -12.63 5.95
C GLU A 28 10.85 -11.45 5.09
N ILE A 29 10.78 -10.24 5.66
CA ILE A 29 10.37 -9.04 4.93
C ILE A 29 11.55 -8.46 4.16
N SER A 30 11.45 -8.54 2.84
CA SER A 30 12.43 -7.94 1.92
C SER A 30 12.30 -6.42 1.89
N ARG A 31 13.38 -5.72 2.30
CA ARG A 31 13.48 -4.26 2.20
C ARG A 31 13.29 -3.75 0.77
N ARG A 32 13.79 -4.52 -0.22
CA ARG A 32 13.64 -4.20 -1.64
C ARG A 32 12.18 -4.26 -2.06
N THR A 33 11.46 -5.31 -1.67
CA THR A 33 10.04 -5.46 -2.00
C THR A 33 9.19 -4.36 -1.36
N CYS A 34 9.50 -3.95 -0.13
CA CYS A 34 8.86 -2.79 0.50
C CYS A 34 9.07 -1.51 -0.31
N ARG A 35 10.29 -1.28 -0.81
CA ARG A 35 10.62 -0.11 -1.63
C ARG A 35 9.87 -0.12 -2.96
N GLU A 36 9.88 -1.24 -3.67
CA GLU A 36 9.19 -1.39 -4.96
C GLU A 36 7.68 -1.16 -4.82
N GLU A 37 7.04 -1.73 -3.79
CA GLU A 37 5.60 -1.51 -3.53
C GLU A 37 5.30 -0.03 -3.20
N ALA A 38 6.17 0.62 -2.44
CA ALA A 38 5.99 2.03 -2.10
C ALA A 38 6.13 2.94 -3.34
N GLU A 39 7.12 2.69 -4.19
CA GLU A 39 7.32 3.43 -5.44
C GLU A 39 6.19 3.19 -6.44
N GLN A 40 5.58 2.01 -6.46
CA GLN A 40 4.46 1.75 -7.37
C GLN A 40 3.16 2.42 -6.91
N ARG A 41 2.88 2.41 -5.60
CA ARG A 41 1.56 2.80 -5.06
C ARG A 41 1.50 4.23 -4.54
N PHE A 42 2.60 4.72 -3.98
CA PHE A 42 2.67 6.02 -3.28
C PHE A 42 3.58 7.04 -4.00
N ASN A 43 3.95 6.76 -5.25
CA ASN A 43 4.61 7.75 -6.08
C ASN A 43 3.65 8.90 -6.41
N ILE A 44 4.11 10.14 -6.21
CA ILE A 44 3.35 11.37 -6.40
C ILE A 44 2.71 11.44 -7.80
N SER A 45 3.48 11.11 -8.85
CA SER A 45 3.00 11.10 -10.24
C SER A 45 1.92 10.05 -10.47
N SER A 46 2.06 8.86 -9.88
CA SER A 46 1.04 7.80 -9.96
C SER A 46 -0.24 8.20 -9.23
N MET A 47 -0.12 8.82 -8.05
CA MET A 47 -1.25 9.31 -7.27
C MET A 47 -2.00 10.43 -8.01
N ALA A 48 -1.29 11.44 -8.52
CA ALA A 48 -1.89 12.53 -9.29
C ALA A 48 -2.68 12.02 -10.50
N LYS A 49 -2.06 11.13 -11.30
CA LYS A 49 -2.73 10.49 -12.45
C LYS A 49 -3.99 9.72 -12.06
N ASN A 50 -4.01 9.07 -10.89
CA ASN A 50 -5.20 8.36 -10.43
C ASN A 50 -6.32 9.33 -10.06
N TYR A 51 -6.01 10.46 -9.39
CA TYR A 51 -7.00 11.52 -9.15
C TYR A 51 -7.52 12.14 -10.44
N GLU A 52 -6.65 12.44 -11.40
CA GLU A 52 -7.05 12.94 -12.73
C GLU A 52 -8.06 12.01 -13.42
N LYS A 53 -7.82 10.69 -13.37
CA LYS A 53 -8.77 9.70 -13.93
C LYS A 53 -10.11 9.73 -13.22
N VAL A 54 -10.13 9.85 -11.90
CA VAL A 54 -11.39 9.97 -11.14
C VAL A 54 -12.13 11.24 -11.56
N PHE A 55 -11.45 12.39 -11.59
CA PHE A 55 -12.06 13.66 -12.01
C PHE A 55 -12.60 13.61 -13.44
N ALA A 56 -11.81 13.08 -14.38
CA ALA A 56 -12.26 12.88 -15.76
C ALA A 56 -13.51 12.01 -15.84
N SER A 57 -13.58 10.93 -15.05
CA SER A 57 -14.75 10.05 -15.01
C SER A 57 -16.01 10.73 -14.43
N LEU A 58 -15.84 11.63 -13.46
CA LEU A 58 -16.94 12.39 -12.87
C LEU A 58 -17.45 13.44 -13.85
N ILE A 59 -16.55 14.18 -14.51
CA ILE A 59 -16.90 15.15 -15.55
C ILE A 59 -17.65 14.47 -16.70
N ALA A 60 -17.17 13.30 -17.16
CA ALA A 60 -17.83 12.54 -18.22
C ALA A 60 -19.25 12.07 -17.84
N LYS A 61 -19.55 11.89 -16.54
CA LYS A 61 -20.91 11.57 -16.06
C LYS A 61 -21.81 12.79 -15.96
N ILE A 62 -21.25 13.99 -15.77
CA ILE A 62 -22.01 15.25 -15.66
C ILE A 62 -22.38 15.79 -17.03
N ILE A 63 -21.52 15.59 -18.04
CA ILE A 63 -21.72 16.11 -19.41
C ILE A 63 -22.61 15.17 -20.25
N ARG A 64 -22.94 13.98 -19.73
CA ARG A 64 -23.96 13.07 -20.31
C ARG A 64 -25.35 13.42 -19.80
#